data_AF-A0A8T3PWL7-F1
#
_entry.id   AF-A0A8T3PWL7-F1
#
_cell.length_a   1.000
_cell.length_b   1.000
_cell.length_c   1.000
_cell.angle_alpha   90.00
_cell.angle_beta   90.00
_cell.angle_gamma   90.00
#
_symmetry.space_group_name_H-M   'P 1'
#
loop_
_entity.id
_entity.type
_entity.pdbx_description
1 polymer ?
#
loop_
_entity_poly.entity_id
_entity_poly.type
_entity_poly.pdbx_seq_one_letter_code
_entity_poly.pdbx_strand_id
1 'polypeptide(L)'
;MISRIFGDRRRIRLLRRIDRPAAILLAAAQAVVAAAGWFAAPLWLAVAIAGQLLLGGIVAVRVIGPMRSDLGIARYAIPAAAGIAATLFGRLIPGGQSLLFVPFLAVVLWAVTYLELRMERGTGGGTIGRLLLTAILFAGTDGLLVLFGARSWPTPLVLVAGLTLPLALRSSEGRGTMGVEGFGQALLHVLVVVQVGAGAILLNIPWPVMAALMGLAFYTWSVAAETLGGTASGRSVAIEFGSLVLFGLVVGLILHRP
;
A
#
# COMPACT_ATOMS: atom_id res chain seq x y z
N MET A 1 42.27 8.14 -7.10
CA MET A 1 41.94 6.79 -7.64
C MET A 1 41.40 5.82 -6.58
N ILE A 2 42.01 5.75 -5.39
CA ILE A 2 41.61 4.84 -4.29
C ILE A 2 40.17 5.11 -3.78
N SER A 3 39.72 6.36 -3.72
CA SER A 3 38.35 6.71 -3.29
C SER A 3 37.24 6.18 -4.20
N ARG A 4 37.48 6.10 -5.52
CA ARG A 4 36.52 5.51 -6.49
C ARG A 4 36.39 3.99 -6.30
N ILE A 5 37.50 3.30 -6.02
CA ILE A 5 37.53 1.84 -5.81
C ILE A 5 36.81 1.45 -4.50
N PHE A 6 36.95 2.24 -3.43
CA PHE A 6 36.20 2.03 -2.19
C PHE A 6 34.72 2.41 -2.32
N GLY A 7 34.40 3.46 -3.08
CA GLY A 7 33.03 3.80 -3.46
C GLY A 7 32.34 2.64 -4.19
N ASP A 8 33.00 2.05 -5.17
CA ASP A 8 32.47 0.90 -5.92
C ASP A 8 32.34 -0.36 -5.07
N ARG A 9 33.29 -0.68 -4.19
CA ARG A 9 33.15 -1.85 -3.30
C ARG A 9 32.04 -1.69 -2.27
N ARG A 10 31.81 -0.47 -1.75
CA ARG A 10 30.64 -0.17 -0.89
C ARG A 10 29.34 -0.29 -1.69
N ARG A 11 29.33 0.25 -2.91
CA ARG A 11 28.19 0.19 -3.84
C ARG A 11 27.87 -1.25 -4.25
N ILE A 12 28.87 -2.09 -4.49
CA ILE A 12 28.73 -3.52 -4.80
C ILE A 12 28.29 -4.33 -3.56
N ARG A 13 28.79 -4.04 -2.35
CA ARG A 13 28.25 -4.65 -1.11
C ARG A 13 26.82 -4.22 -0.82
N LEU A 14 26.45 -2.99 -1.18
CA LEU A 14 25.07 -2.49 -1.12
C LEU A 14 24.18 -3.13 -2.19
N LEU A 15 24.68 -3.33 -3.42
CA LEU A 15 24.00 -4.06 -4.49
C LEU A 15 23.84 -5.55 -4.15
N ARG A 16 24.83 -6.22 -3.54
CA ARG A 16 24.70 -7.60 -3.01
C ARG A 16 23.71 -7.72 -1.84
N ARG A 17 23.29 -6.62 -1.21
CA ARG A 17 22.17 -6.60 -0.25
C ARG A 17 20.80 -6.50 -0.92
N ILE A 18 20.72 -6.18 -2.21
CA ILE A 18 19.47 -6.15 -2.99
C ILE A 18 18.99 -7.57 -3.26
N ASP A 19 19.91 -8.50 -3.51
CA ASP A 19 19.64 -9.94 -3.59
C ASP A 19 19.63 -10.57 -2.19
N ARG A 20 18.80 -10.07 -1.27
CA ARG A 20 18.54 -10.82 -0.05
C ARG A 20 17.60 -11.97 -0.44
N PRO A 21 18.04 -13.24 -0.48
CA PRO A 21 17.12 -14.36 -0.61
C PRO A 21 16.03 -14.28 0.45
N ALA A 22 16.31 -13.67 1.61
CA ALA A 22 15.32 -13.37 2.64
C ALA A 22 14.14 -12.49 2.18
N ALA A 23 14.33 -11.52 1.27
CA ALA A 23 13.22 -10.71 0.74
C ALA A 23 12.34 -11.51 -0.23
N ILE A 24 12.96 -12.38 -1.04
CA ILE A 24 12.25 -13.31 -1.92
C ILE A 24 11.47 -14.32 -1.08
N LEU A 25 12.11 -14.90 -0.04
CA LEU A 25 11.49 -15.85 0.88
C LEU A 25 10.34 -15.22 1.67
N LEU A 26 10.50 -13.98 2.13
CA LEU A 26 9.42 -13.24 2.79
C LEU A 26 8.23 -13.05 1.85
N ALA A 27 8.48 -12.56 0.63
CA ALA A 27 7.43 -12.34 -0.35
C ALA A 27 6.71 -13.64 -0.75
N ALA A 28 7.46 -14.73 -0.94
CA ALA A 28 6.91 -16.05 -1.20
C ALA A 28 6.07 -16.56 -0.03
N ALA A 29 6.56 -16.43 1.21
CA ALA A 29 5.82 -16.83 2.41
C ALA A 29 4.53 -16.00 2.56
N GLN A 30 4.58 -14.68 2.36
CA GLN A 30 3.40 -13.84 2.40
C GLN A 30 2.40 -14.17 1.28
N ALA A 31 2.88 -14.51 0.07
CA ALA A 31 2.02 -14.93 -1.03
C ALA A 31 1.32 -16.27 -0.71
N VAL A 32 2.02 -17.22 -0.10
CA VAL A 32 1.43 -18.49 0.35
C VAL A 32 0.38 -18.27 1.43
N VAL A 33 0.67 -17.42 2.43
CA VAL A 33 -0.30 -17.08 3.49
C VAL A 33 -1.53 -16.37 2.90
N ALA A 34 -1.33 -15.48 1.93
CA ALA A 34 -2.44 -14.81 1.24
C ALA A 34 -3.29 -15.82 0.46
N ALA A 35 -2.66 -16.72 -0.28
CA ALA A 35 -3.33 -17.77 -1.03
C ALA A 35 -4.17 -18.68 -0.13
N ALA A 36 -3.64 -19.06 1.05
CA ALA A 36 -4.38 -19.81 2.05
C ALA A 36 -5.60 -19.04 2.56
N GLY A 37 -5.48 -17.72 2.73
CA GLY A 37 -6.57 -16.85 3.17
C GLY A 37 -7.68 -16.61 2.14
N TRP A 38 -7.44 -16.83 0.85
CA TRP A 38 -8.44 -16.62 -0.20
C TRP A 38 -9.64 -17.57 -0.07
N PHE A 39 -9.38 -18.80 0.35
CA PHE A 39 -10.40 -19.84 0.49
C PHE A 39 -10.76 -20.12 1.95
N ALA A 40 -10.15 -19.38 2.89
CA ALA A 40 -10.31 -19.61 4.31
C ALA A 40 -11.71 -19.22 4.81
N ALA A 41 -12.25 -20.04 5.72
CA ALA A 41 -13.36 -19.66 6.58
C ALA A 41 -12.97 -18.48 7.51
N PRO A 42 -13.92 -17.75 8.13
CA PRO A 42 -13.62 -16.52 8.88
C PRO A 42 -12.54 -16.65 9.96
N LEU A 43 -12.55 -17.74 10.73
CA LEU A 43 -11.51 -18.01 11.73
C LEU A 43 -10.12 -18.14 11.09
N TRP A 44 -10.02 -18.93 10.03
CA TRP A 44 -8.76 -19.14 9.30
C TRP A 44 -8.31 -17.90 8.53
N LEU A 45 -9.23 -17.03 8.12
CA LEU A 45 -8.91 -15.73 7.56
C LEU A 45 -8.26 -14.83 8.61
N ALA A 46 -8.77 -14.80 9.84
CA ALA A 46 -8.13 -14.08 10.94
C ALA A 46 -6.71 -14.63 11.22
N VAL A 47 -6.52 -15.94 11.16
CA VAL A 47 -5.19 -16.58 11.26
C VAL A 47 -4.28 -16.15 10.10
N ALA A 48 -4.77 -16.12 8.87
CA ALA A 48 -4.00 -15.65 7.71
C ALA A 48 -3.58 -14.18 7.87
N ILE A 49 -4.50 -13.31 8.31
CA ILE A 49 -4.21 -11.89 8.61
C ILE A 49 -3.15 -11.77 9.72
N ALA A 50 -3.27 -12.54 10.80
CA ALA A 50 -2.26 -12.58 11.86
C ALA A 50 -0.90 -13.07 11.32
N GLY A 51 -0.90 -14.04 10.42
CA GLY A 51 0.29 -14.50 9.69
C GLY A 51 0.91 -13.38 8.84
N GLN A 52 0.11 -12.56 8.17
CA GLN A 52 0.61 -11.40 7.42
C GLN A 52 1.23 -10.34 8.35
N LEU A 53 0.65 -10.09 9.53
CA LEU A 53 1.23 -9.21 10.53
C LEU A 53 2.57 -9.75 11.07
N LEU A 54 2.63 -11.06 11.34
CA LEU A 54 3.85 -11.73 11.81
C LEU A 54 4.97 -11.64 10.75
N LEU A 55 4.68 -12.05 9.51
CA LEU A 55 5.65 -12.06 8.42
C LEU A 55 5.99 -10.64 7.97
N GLY A 56 4.99 -9.89 7.52
CA GLY A 56 5.17 -8.57 6.94
C GLY A 56 5.46 -7.46 7.94
N GLY A 57 5.31 -7.71 9.25
CA GLY A 57 5.68 -6.78 10.31
C GLY A 57 6.97 -7.23 11.00
N ILE A 58 6.91 -8.32 11.77
CA ILE A 58 8.03 -8.76 12.62
C ILE A 58 9.19 -9.30 11.79
N VAL A 59 8.92 -10.20 10.83
CA VAL A 59 9.99 -10.77 9.99
C VAL A 59 10.53 -9.73 9.00
N ALA A 60 9.68 -8.82 8.50
CA ALA A 60 10.09 -7.72 7.64
C ALA A 60 11.17 -6.83 8.28
N VAL A 61 11.13 -6.58 9.60
CA VAL A 61 12.18 -5.84 10.31
C VAL A 61 13.56 -6.49 10.14
N ARG A 62 13.64 -7.83 10.15
CA ARG A 62 14.90 -8.56 9.93
C ARG A 62 15.40 -8.43 8.48
N VAL A 63 14.48 -8.39 7.53
CA VAL A 63 14.79 -8.28 6.09
C VAL A 63 15.18 -6.86 5.71
N ILE A 64 14.47 -5.86 6.23
CA ILE A 64 14.69 -4.44 5.96
C ILE A 64 15.94 -3.96 6.71
N GLY A 65 16.07 -4.31 7.98
CA GLY A 65 17.18 -3.90 8.83
C GLY A 65 16.76 -2.89 9.90
N PRO A 66 17.70 -2.51 10.79
CA PRO A 66 17.42 -1.69 11.95
C PRO A 66 16.96 -0.28 11.57
N MET A 67 16.13 0.30 12.44
CA MET A 67 15.68 1.69 12.33
C MET A 67 16.89 2.64 12.30
N ARG A 68 16.80 3.67 11.47
CA ARG A 68 17.77 4.77 11.43
C ARG A 68 17.02 6.07 11.71
N SER A 69 17.71 7.04 12.30
CA SER A 69 17.12 8.31 12.73
C SER A 69 16.56 9.16 11.58
N ASP A 70 16.99 8.88 10.34
CA ASP A 70 16.56 9.53 9.11
C ASP A 70 15.43 8.80 8.38
N LEU A 71 15.01 7.63 8.88
CA LEU A 71 13.98 6.79 8.26
C LEU A 71 12.81 6.57 9.22
N GLY A 72 11.62 6.88 8.74
CA GLY A 72 10.38 6.68 9.48
C GLY A 72 10.06 5.20 9.76
N ILE A 73 9.21 4.96 10.75
CA ILE A 73 8.86 3.62 11.27
C ILE A 73 7.74 2.94 10.48
N ALA A 74 6.89 3.70 9.80
CA ALA A 74 5.72 3.14 9.13
C ALA A 74 6.08 2.22 7.98
N ARG A 75 7.29 2.35 7.42
CA ARG A 75 7.83 1.43 6.39
C ARG A 75 7.85 -0.04 6.82
N TYR A 76 7.99 -0.33 8.12
CA TYR A 76 7.98 -1.71 8.62
C TYR A 76 6.58 -2.33 8.63
N ALA A 77 5.53 -1.51 8.55
CA ALA A 77 4.15 -1.99 8.45
C ALA A 77 3.70 -2.23 7.00
N ILE A 78 4.43 -1.71 6.00
CA ILE A 78 4.01 -1.77 4.59
C ILE A 78 3.96 -3.19 4.03
N PRO A 79 4.93 -4.09 4.29
CA PRO A 79 4.82 -5.46 3.81
C PRO A 79 3.63 -6.20 4.46
N ALA A 80 3.34 -5.94 5.74
CA ALA A 80 2.14 -6.48 6.40
C ALA A 80 0.85 -5.95 5.76
N ALA A 81 0.74 -4.64 5.57
CA ALA A 81 -0.43 -4.02 4.94
C ALA A 81 -0.65 -4.55 3.51
N ALA A 82 0.42 -4.70 2.72
CA ALA A 82 0.36 -5.29 1.38
C ALA A 82 -0.10 -6.75 1.41
N GLY A 83 0.42 -7.55 2.34
CA GLY A 83 0.02 -8.94 2.53
C GLY A 83 -1.45 -9.07 2.95
N ILE A 84 -1.92 -8.23 3.87
CA ILE A 84 -3.32 -8.18 4.30
C ILE A 84 -4.22 -7.78 3.11
N ALA A 85 -3.87 -6.71 2.40
CA ALA A 85 -4.62 -6.26 1.23
C ALA A 85 -4.70 -7.34 0.16
N ALA A 86 -3.60 -8.05 -0.14
CA ALA A 86 -3.59 -9.17 -1.08
C ALA A 86 -4.44 -10.36 -0.61
N THR A 87 -4.43 -10.65 0.69
CA THR A 87 -5.25 -11.71 1.29
C THR A 87 -6.73 -11.40 1.17
N LEU A 88 -7.12 -10.15 1.40
CA LEU A 88 -8.51 -9.71 1.30
C LEU A 88 -8.97 -9.60 -0.16
N PHE A 89 -8.15 -9.02 -1.03
CA PHE A 89 -8.48 -8.81 -2.44
C PHE A 89 -8.60 -10.12 -3.23
N GLY A 90 -7.72 -11.10 -3.00
CA GLY A 90 -7.78 -12.35 -3.76
C GLY A 90 -9.04 -13.20 -3.47
N ARG A 91 -9.79 -12.88 -2.41
CA ARG A 91 -11.13 -13.45 -2.16
C ARG A 91 -12.18 -12.99 -3.16
N LEU A 92 -11.91 -11.91 -3.90
CA LEU A 92 -12.78 -11.37 -4.93
C LEU A 92 -12.63 -12.14 -6.26
N ILE A 93 -11.55 -12.91 -6.43
CA ILE A 93 -11.27 -13.67 -7.64
C ILE A 93 -12.02 -15.01 -7.55
N PRO A 94 -12.95 -15.31 -8.49
CA PRO A 94 -13.72 -16.54 -8.44
C PRO A 94 -12.87 -17.82 -8.62
N GLY A 95 -13.13 -18.83 -7.80
CA GLY A 95 -12.67 -20.21 -8.01
C GLY A 95 -11.16 -20.45 -7.86
N GLY A 96 -10.70 -21.65 -8.25
CA GLY A 96 -9.29 -22.05 -8.18
C GLY A 96 -8.34 -21.28 -9.10
N GLN A 97 -8.85 -20.39 -9.96
CA GLN A 97 -8.04 -19.57 -10.87
C GLN A 97 -7.19 -18.55 -10.12
N SER A 98 -7.59 -18.15 -8.90
CA SER A 98 -6.79 -17.27 -8.05
C SER A 98 -5.39 -17.86 -7.79
N LEU A 99 -5.26 -19.19 -7.70
CA LEU A 99 -3.98 -19.87 -7.50
C LEU A 99 -2.95 -19.60 -8.62
N LEU A 100 -3.40 -19.33 -9.84
CA LEU A 100 -2.53 -18.96 -10.96
C LEU A 100 -1.87 -17.58 -10.75
N PHE A 101 -2.46 -16.74 -9.89
CA PHE A 101 -1.93 -15.42 -9.56
C PHE A 101 -0.93 -15.46 -8.40
N VAL A 102 -0.73 -16.59 -7.71
CA VAL A 102 0.21 -16.67 -6.57
C VAL A 102 1.65 -16.29 -6.96
N PRO A 103 2.20 -16.75 -8.10
CA PRO A 103 3.54 -16.32 -8.53
C PRO A 103 3.60 -14.82 -8.81
N PHE A 104 2.57 -14.26 -9.45
CA PHE A 104 2.47 -12.82 -9.70
C PHE A 104 2.37 -12.03 -8.39
N LEU A 105 1.61 -12.53 -7.43
CA LEU A 105 1.50 -11.95 -6.11
C LEU A 105 2.84 -11.94 -5.38
N ALA A 106 3.61 -13.03 -5.45
CA ALA A 106 4.94 -13.09 -4.88
C ALA A 106 5.87 -12.03 -5.49
N VAL A 107 5.79 -11.80 -6.80
CA VAL A 107 6.53 -10.72 -7.48
C VAL A 107 6.09 -9.34 -6.99
N VAL A 108 4.78 -9.10 -6.83
CA VAL A 108 4.25 -7.82 -6.33
C VAL A 108 4.67 -7.57 -4.88
N LEU A 109 4.55 -8.56 -4.00
CA LEU A 109 4.96 -8.45 -2.59
C LEU A 109 6.49 -8.31 -2.44
N TRP A 110 7.24 -8.95 -3.34
CA TRP A 110 8.68 -8.72 -3.45
C TRP A 110 8.97 -7.28 -3.87
N ALA A 111 8.25 -6.74 -4.87
CA ALA A 111 8.41 -5.36 -5.33
C ALA A 111 8.10 -4.35 -4.20
N VAL A 112 7.09 -4.61 -3.37
CA VAL A 112 6.80 -3.83 -2.15
C VAL A 112 8.03 -3.76 -1.25
N THR A 113 8.57 -4.93 -0.89
CA THR A 113 9.73 -5.05 0.00
C THR A 113 10.98 -4.42 -0.63
N TYR A 114 11.17 -4.63 -1.93
CA TYR A 114 12.26 -4.07 -2.72
C TYR A 114 12.23 -2.55 -2.73
N LEU A 115 11.05 -1.94 -2.95
CA LEU A 115 10.89 -0.49 -2.96
C LEU A 115 11.24 0.11 -1.59
N GLU A 116 10.82 -0.53 -0.50
CA GLU A 116 11.20 -0.08 0.84
C GLU A 116 12.71 -0.19 1.07
N LEU A 117 13.38 -1.24 0.58
CA LEU A 117 14.85 -1.37 0.63
C LEU A 117 15.58 -0.34 -0.25
N ARG A 118 14.95 0.10 -1.35
CA ARG A 118 15.51 1.09 -2.28
C ARG A 118 15.37 2.51 -1.75
N MET A 119 14.25 2.82 -1.08
CA MET A 119 14.03 4.12 -0.46
C MET A 119 15.03 4.42 0.66
N GLU A 120 15.57 3.39 1.36
CA GLU A 120 16.69 3.58 2.30
C GLU A 120 17.94 4.20 1.67
N ARG A 121 18.05 4.17 0.33
CA ARG A 121 19.27 4.51 -0.38
C ARG A 121 19.20 5.88 -1.05
N GLY A 122 18.15 6.65 -0.79
CA GLY A 122 17.93 7.97 -1.38
C GLY A 122 17.69 7.96 -2.89
N THR A 123 17.51 6.79 -3.50
CA THR A 123 17.22 6.66 -4.94
C THR A 123 15.73 6.77 -5.17
N GLY A 124 15.35 7.77 -5.98
CA GLY A 124 13.98 8.16 -6.30
C GLY A 124 12.99 7.01 -6.51
N GLY A 125 11.75 7.28 -6.09
CA GLY A 125 10.62 6.36 -6.14
C GLY A 125 9.34 6.92 -5.50
N GLY A 126 9.24 8.24 -5.28
CA GLY A 126 8.10 8.85 -4.58
C GLY A 126 6.76 8.55 -5.23
N THR A 127 6.67 8.71 -6.56
CA THR A 127 5.46 8.40 -7.35
C THR A 127 5.12 6.91 -7.30
N ILE A 128 6.11 6.03 -7.53
CA ILE A 128 5.89 4.57 -7.50
C ILE A 128 5.46 4.13 -6.10
N GLY A 129 6.08 4.67 -5.05
CA GLY A 129 5.69 4.41 -3.66
C GLY A 129 4.26 4.84 -3.37
N ARG A 130 3.81 6.00 -3.86
CA ARG A 130 2.42 6.45 -3.68
C ARG A 130 1.41 5.59 -4.42
N LEU A 131 1.71 5.24 -5.66
CA LEU A 131 0.87 4.31 -6.44
C LEU A 131 0.77 2.97 -5.72
N LEU A 132 1.86 2.50 -5.13
CA LEU A 132 1.87 1.27 -4.34
C LEU A 132 0.99 1.38 -3.09
N LEU A 133 1.16 2.43 -2.27
CA LEU A 133 0.34 2.65 -1.08
C LEU A 133 -1.15 2.76 -1.44
N THR A 134 -1.45 3.42 -2.55
CA THR A 134 -2.80 3.54 -3.09
C THR A 134 -3.37 2.19 -3.52
N ALA A 135 -2.58 1.37 -4.21
CA ALA A 135 -2.98 0.02 -4.60
C ALA A 135 -3.24 -0.88 -3.38
N ILE A 136 -2.42 -0.78 -2.33
CA ILE A 136 -2.62 -1.49 -1.06
C ILE A 136 -3.94 -1.05 -0.42
N LEU A 137 -4.18 0.26 -0.34
CA LEU A 137 -5.43 0.78 0.23
C LEU A 137 -6.65 0.32 -0.57
N PHE A 138 -6.61 0.48 -1.89
CA PHE A 138 -7.69 0.05 -2.78
C PHE A 138 -8.00 -1.43 -2.56
N ALA A 139 -7.00 -2.31 -2.72
CA ALA A 139 -7.17 -3.76 -2.61
C ALA A 139 -7.70 -4.19 -1.23
N GLY A 140 -7.18 -3.62 -0.15
CA GLY A 140 -7.65 -3.93 1.20
C GLY A 140 -9.05 -3.37 1.48
N THR A 141 -9.37 -2.17 1.00
CA THR A 141 -10.70 -1.55 1.15
C THR A 141 -11.75 -2.37 0.40
N ASP A 142 -11.47 -2.73 -0.84
CA ASP A 142 -12.35 -3.52 -1.69
C ASP A 142 -12.69 -4.87 -1.04
N GLY A 143 -11.66 -5.57 -0.54
CA GLY A 143 -11.84 -6.83 0.17
C GLY A 143 -12.57 -6.70 1.52
N LEU A 144 -12.33 -5.64 2.30
CA LEU A 144 -13.08 -5.37 3.54
C LEU A 144 -14.56 -5.09 3.27
N LEU A 145 -14.85 -4.28 2.26
CA LEU A 145 -16.22 -3.89 1.92
C LEU A 145 -17.06 -5.07 1.44
N VAL A 146 -16.46 -6.00 0.69
CA VAL A 146 -17.14 -7.24 0.30
C VAL A 146 -17.33 -8.17 1.50
N LEU A 147 -16.33 -8.29 2.37
CA LEU A 147 -16.40 -9.19 3.52
C LEU A 147 -17.52 -8.82 4.50
N PHE A 148 -17.70 -7.53 4.76
CA PHE A 148 -18.66 -7.04 5.75
C PHE A 148 -19.96 -6.51 5.12
N GLY A 149 -19.96 -6.18 3.82
CA GLY A 149 -21.05 -5.51 3.14
C GLY A 149 -21.21 -4.04 3.55
N ALA A 150 -21.66 -3.17 2.63
CA ALA A 150 -21.82 -1.73 2.91
C ALA A 150 -22.84 -1.40 4.01
N ARG A 151 -23.78 -2.32 4.30
CA ARG A 151 -24.84 -2.14 5.31
C ARG A 151 -24.39 -2.38 6.75
N SER A 152 -23.20 -2.94 6.98
CA SER A 152 -22.67 -3.21 8.33
C SER A 152 -21.87 -2.04 8.92
N TRP A 153 -22.12 -0.83 8.40
CA TRP A 153 -21.62 0.44 8.94
C TRP A 153 -21.89 0.54 10.47
N PRO A 154 -20.91 0.92 11.31
CA PRO A 154 -19.63 1.57 10.97
C PRO A 154 -18.41 0.66 10.79
N THR A 155 -18.55 -0.64 11.05
CA THR A 155 -17.44 -1.60 11.13
C THR A 155 -16.46 -1.56 9.95
N PRO A 156 -16.90 -1.60 8.67
CA PRO A 156 -15.97 -1.61 7.56
C PRO A 156 -15.10 -0.34 7.45
N LEU A 157 -15.61 0.89 7.70
CA LEU A 157 -14.70 2.05 7.65
C LEU A 157 -13.79 2.16 8.86
N VAL A 158 -14.15 1.60 10.02
CA VAL A 158 -13.21 1.52 11.15
C VAL A 158 -12.01 0.64 10.77
N LEU A 159 -12.27 -0.49 10.10
CA LEU A 159 -11.21 -1.37 9.62
C LEU A 159 -10.40 -0.73 8.48
N VAL A 160 -11.06 -0.01 7.56
CA VAL A 160 -10.36 0.75 6.51
C VAL A 160 -9.50 1.86 7.13
N ALA A 161 -9.98 2.56 8.16
CA ALA A 161 -9.18 3.55 8.90
C ALA A 161 -7.93 2.92 9.51
N GLY A 162 -8.08 1.76 10.14
CA GLY A 162 -6.97 0.97 10.69
C GLY A 162 -5.95 0.56 9.63
N LEU A 163 -6.41 0.13 8.44
CA LEU A 163 -5.54 -0.19 7.31
C LEU A 163 -4.86 1.06 6.72
N THR A 164 -5.57 2.18 6.67
CA THR A 164 -5.10 3.45 6.07
C THR A 164 -4.02 4.10 6.91
N LEU A 165 -4.09 3.99 8.24
CA LEU A 165 -3.17 4.65 9.16
C LEU A 165 -1.68 4.38 8.88
N PRO A 166 -1.19 3.13 8.78
CA PRO A 166 0.22 2.88 8.45
C PRO A 166 0.59 3.39 7.05
N LEU A 167 -0.34 3.37 6.08
CA LEU A 167 -0.10 3.90 4.73
C LEU A 167 0.03 5.43 4.74
N ALA A 168 -0.82 6.10 5.51
CA ALA A 168 -0.81 7.55 5.68
C ALA A 168 0.45 8.03 6.42
N LEU A 169 0.83 7.33 7.49
CA LEU A 169 2.10 7.57 8.20
C LEU A 169 3.28 7.40 7.25
N ARG A 170 3.31 6.32 6.46
CA ARG A 170 4.38 6.10 5.48
C ARG A 170 4.43 7.18 4.41
N SER A 171 3.27 7.64 3.94
CA SER A 171 3.13 8.73 3.00
C SER A 171 3.73 10.02 3.57
N SER A 172 3.46 10.33 4.84
CA SER A 172 4.04 11.47 5.54
C SER A 172 5.57 11.37 5.70
N GLU A 173 6.07 10.20 6.10
CA GLU A 173 7.51 9.94 6.22
C GLU A 173 8.21 10.07 4.85
N GLY A 174 7.53 9.67 3.76
CA GLY A 174 8.01 9.84 2.40
C GLY A 174 8.14 11.30 1.96
N ARG A 175 7.46 12.24 2.63
CA ARG A 175 7.59 13.69 2.45
C ARG A 175 8.61 14.33 3.40
N GLY A 176 9.24 13.55 4.27
CA GLY A 176 10.18 14.05 5.28
C GLY A 176 9.51 14.61 6.54
N THR A 177 8.19 14.49 6.69
CA THR A 177 7.48 14.89 7.91
C THR A 177 7.47 13.74 8.91
N MET A 178 7.97 13.96 10.13
CA MET A 178 8.06 12.97 11.20
C MET A 178 7.53 13.55 12.52
N GLY A 179 7.39 12.71 13.55
CA GLY A 179 6.91 13.14 14.86
C GLY A 179 5.45 13.59 14.84
N VAL A 180 5.13 14.63 15.63
CA VAL A 180 3.75 15.13 15.79
C VAL A 180 3.17 15.66 14.49
N GLU A 181 3.99 16.34 13.67
CA GLU A 181 3.55 16.88 12.39
C GLU A 181 3.20 15.75 11.40
N GLY A 182 4.09 14.76 11.24
CA GLY A 182 3.82 13.60 10.39
C GLY A 182 2.59 12.81 10.86
N PHE A 183 2.42 12.65 12.17
CA PHE A 183 1.25 12.03 12.77
C PHE A 183 -0.05 12.80 12.49
N GLY A 184 -0.04 14.13 12.67
CA GLY A 184 -1.17 15.00 12.36
C GLY A 184 -1.57 14.95 10.89
N GLN A 185 -0.59 15.01 9.98
CA GLN A 185 -0.84 14.84 8.54
C GLN A 185 -1.43 13.46 8.21
N ALA A 186 -0.94 12.39 8.85
CA ALA A 186 -1.45 11.04 8.64
C ALA A 186 -2.91 10.90 9.13
N LEU A 187 -3.25 11.48 10.29
CA LEU A 187 -4.62 11.48 10.80
C LEU A 187 -5.59 12.25 9.89
N LEU A 188 -5.18 13.41 9.37
CA LEU A 188 -5.97 14.14 8.37
C LEU A 188 -6.19 13.31 7.11
N HIS A 189 -5.15 12.59 6.67
CA HIS A 189 -5.23 11.71 5.50
C HIS A 189 -6.21 10.56 5.71
N VAL A 190 -6.18 9.91 6.89
CA VAL A 190 -7.15 8.89 7.30
C VAL A 190 -8.57 9.47 7.33
N LEU A 191 -8.73 10.67 7.91
CA LEU A 191 -10.03 11.34 8.00
C LEU A 191 -10.64 11.58 6.61
N VAL A 192 -9.85 12.08 5.66
CA VAL A 192 -10.30 12.33 4.27
C VAL A 192 -10.77 11.03 3.61
N VAL A 193 -10.00 9.95 3.75
CA VAL A 193 -10.36 8.64 3.19
C VAL A 193 -11.68 8.12 3.79
N VAL A 194 -11.82 8.19 5.12
CA VAL A 194 -13.02 7.73 5.82
C VAL A 194 -14.23 8.60 5.50
N GLN A 195 -14.06 9.92 5.36
CA GLN A 195 -15.14 10.83 4.95
C GLN A 195 -15.66 10.51 3.54
N VAL A 196 -14.76 10.23 2.60
CA VAL A 196 -15.13 9.80 1.24
C VAL A 196 -15.90 8.48 1.28
N GLY A 197 -15.44 7.52 2.08
CA GLY A 197 -16.17 6.26 2.31
C GLY A 197 -17.56 6.49 2.91
N ALA A 198 -17.68 7.31 3.94
CA ALA A 198 -18.96 7.62 4.58
C ALA A 198 -19.92 8.32 3.62
N GLY A 199 -19.43 9.30 2.85
CA GLY A 199 -20.21 9.96 1.81
C GLY A 199 -20.69 8.99 0.73
N ALA A 200 -19.83 8.09 0.27
CA ALA A 200 -20.20 7.07 -0.71
C ALA A 200 -21.26 6.09 -0.18
N ILE A 201 -21.20 5.70 1.11
CA ILE A 201 -22.26 4.92 1.77
C ILE A 201 -23.58 5.69 1.78
N LEU A 202 -23.57 6.95 2.20
CA LEU A 202 -24.78 7.79 2.26
C LEU A 202 -25.43 8.00 0.88
N LEU A 203 -24.61 8.04 -0.16
CA LEU A 203 -25.05 8.16 -1.56
C LEU A 203 -25.39 6.80 -2.21
N ASN A 204 -25.35 5.69 -1.47
CA ASN A 204 -25.57 4.33 -1.98
C ASN A 204 -24.69 3.97 -3.19
N ILE A 205 -23.45 4.45 -3.20
CA ILE A 205 -22.50 4.17 -4.28
C ILE A 205 -22.13 2.67 -4.27
N PRO A 206 -22.04 2.01 -5.44
CA PRO A 206 -21.57 0.63 -5.52
C PRO A 206 -20.21 0.44 -4.85
N TRP A 207 -20.04 -0.67 -4.12
CA TRP A 207 -18.83 -0.90 -3.32
C TRP A 207 -17.50 -0.84 -4.10
N PRO A 208 -17.38 -1.33 -5.36
CA PRO A 208 -16.10 -1.22 -6.07
C PRO A 208 -15.76 0.23 -6.40
N VAL A 209 -16.79 1.04 -6.70
CA VAL A 209 -16.66 2.47 -6.94
C VAL A 209 -16.28 3.18 -5.65
N MET A 210 -16.85 2.79 -4.51
CA MET A 210 -16.47 3.32 -3.20
C MET A 210 -15.00 3.03 -2.86
N ALA A 211 -14.52 1.79 -3.04
CA ALA A 211 -13.12 1.44 -2.82
C ALA A 211 -12.18 2.25 -3.73
N ALA A 212 -12.56 2.44 -5.00
CA ALA A 212 -11.83 3.26 -5.95
C ALA A 212 -11.78 4.74 -5.53
N LEU A 213 -12.90 5.31 -5.07
CA LEU A 213 -12.98 6.68 -4.57
C LEU A 213 -12.11 6.88 -3.33
N MET A 214 -12.10 5.91 -2.40
CA MET A 214 -11.25 5.96 -1.21
C MET A 214 -9.76 5.87 -1.56
N GLY A 215 -9.39 5.00 -2.51
CA GLY A 215 -8.03 4.94 -3.05
C GLY A 215 -7.62 6.24 -3.74
N LEU A 216 -8.50 6.81 -4.57
CA LEU A 216 -8.27 8.08 -5.26
C LEU A 216 -8.12 9.24 -4.27
N ALA A 217 -8.94 9.28 -3.22
CA ALA A 217 -8.84 10.27 -2.15
C ALA A 217 -7.49 10.18 -1.44
N PHE A 218 -7.02 8.97 -1.16
CA PHE A 218 -5.69 8.78 -0.59
C PHE A 218 -4.59 9.29 -1.51
N TYR A 219 -4.65 8.94 -2.80
CA TYR A 219 -3.66 9.36 -3.78
C TYR A 219 -3.63 10.89 -3.94
N THR A 220 -4.79 11.50 -4.22
CA THR A 220 -4.92 12.94 -4.46
C THR A 220 -4.50 13.76 -3.26
N TRP A 221 -4.84 13.33 -2.04
CA TRP A 221 -4.38 13.99 -0.82
C TRP A 221 -2.86 13.90 -0.65
N SER A 222 -2.26 12.75 -0.97
CA SER A 222 -0.80 12.57 -0.89
C SER A 222 -0.03 13.48 -1.87
N VAL A 223 -0.60 13.72 -3.05
CA VAL A 223 -0.06 14.62 -4.07
C VAL A 223 -0.30 16.08 -3.67
N ALA A 224 -1.50 16.43 -3.21
CA ALA A 224 -1.82 17.77 -2.75
C ALA A 224 -0.90 18.22 -1.59
N ALA A 225 -0.68 17.34 -0.61
CA ALA A 225 0.23 17.62 0.50
C ALA A 225 1.67 17.88 0.04
N GLU A 226 2.14 17.17 -1.00
CA GLU A 226 3.46 17.43 -1.57
C GLU A 226 3.52 18.77 -2.32
N THR A 227 2.47 19.09 -3.09
CA THR A 227 2.41 20.36 -3.84
C THR A 227 2.42 21.57 -2.92
N LEU A 228 1.72 21.49 -1.77
CA LEU A 228 1.71 22.54 -0.75
C LEU A 228 3.06 22.68 -0.03
N GLY A 229 3.85 21.60 0.04
CA GLY A 229 5.21 21.60 0.59
C GLY A 229 6.29 22.15 -0.36
N GLY A 230 5.92 22.56 -1.58
CA GLY A 230 6.83 23.22 -2.52
C GLY A 230 7.80 22.30 -3.29
N THR A 231 7.64 20.98 -3.20
CA THR A 231 8.56 20.01 -3.84
C THR A 231 8.09 19.50 -5.20
N ALA A 232 6.87 19.83 -5.64
CA ALA A 232 6.30 19.38 -6.91
C ALA A 232 6.26 20.49 -7.97
N SER A 233 6.66 20.18 -9.21
CA SER A 233 6.52 21.11 -10.35
C SER A 233 5.07 21.17 -10.84
N GLY A 234 4.54 22.36 -11.18
CA GLY A 234 3.16 22.51 -11.66
C GLY A 234 2.82 21.67 -12.90
N ARG A 235 3.83 21.32 -13.72
CA ARG A 235 3.69 20.40 -14.87
C ARG A 235 3.43 18.95 -14.43
N SER A 236 4.02 18.51 -13.32
CA SER A 236 3.76 17.20 -12.71
C SER A 236 2.31 17.08 -12.27
N VAL A 237 1.81 18.11 -11.59
CA VAL A 237 0.43 18.17 -11.06
C VAL A 237 -0.60 18.11 -12.20
N ALA A 238 -0.36 18.86 -13.29
CA ALA A 238 -1.27 18.88 -14.44
C ALA A 238 -1.34 17.52 -15.18
N ILE A 239 -0.21 16.83 -15.32
CA ILE A 239 -0.16 15.50 -15.96
C ILE A 239 -0.81 14.44 -15.05
N GLU A 240 -0.61 14.56 -13.74
CA GLU A 240 -1.08 13.60 -12.74
C GLU A 240 -2.59 13.71 -12.51
N PHE A 241 -3.13 14.91 -12.33
CA PHE A 241 -4.59 15.11 -12.27
C PHE A 241 -5.26 14.92 -13.63
N GLY A 242 -4.60 15.31 -14.73
CA GLY A 242 -5.10 15.05 -16.08
C GLY A 242 -5.25 13.56 -16.38
N SER A 243 -4.31 12.73 -15.92
CA SER A 243 -4.37 11.27 -16.11
C SER A 243 -5.43 10.60 -15.22
N LEU A 244 -5.66 11.09 -14.01
CA LEU A 244 -6.75 10.60 -13.14
C LEU A 244 -8.14 10.95 -13.67
N VAL A 245 -8.32 12.15 -14.24
CA VAL A 245 -9.57 12.54 -14.92
C VAL A 245 -9.81 11.65 -16.12
N LEU A 246 -8.78 11.39 -16.93
CA LEU A 246 -8.86 10.47 -18.07
C LEU A 246 -9.18 9.04 -17.63
N PHE A 247 -8.54 8.54 -16.57
CA PHE A 247 -8.81 7.22 -16.01
C PHE A 247 -10.23 7.11 -15.47
N GLY A 248 -10.70 8.12 -14.71
CA GLY A 248 -12.08 8.19 -14.22
C GLY A 248 -13.11 8.23 -15.35
N LEU A 249 -12.83 8.96 -16.44
CA LEU A 249 -13.66 8.97 -17.65
C LEU A 249 -13.70 7.60 -18.34
N VAL A 250 -12.54 6.95 -18.50
CA VAL A 250 -12.45 5.62 -19.13
C VAL A 250 -13.16 4.57 -18.29
N VAL A 251 -12.95 4.56 -16.97
CA VAL A 251 -13.62 3.65 -16.04
C VAL A 251 -15.12 3.92 -16.02
N GLY A 252 -15.53 5.19 -15.97
CA GLY A 252 -16.94 5.60 -16.04
C GLY A 252 -17.61 5.16 -17.33
N LEU A 253 -16.97 5.35 -18.49
CA LEU A 253 -17.51 4.96 -19.79
C LEU A 253 -17.53 3.44 -20.02
N ILE A 254 -16.56 2.69 -19.47
CA ILE A 254 -16.47 1.23 -19.64
C ILE A 254 -17.34 0.47 -18.64
N LEU A 255 -17.48 0.97 -17.40
CA LEU A 255 -18.25 0.32 -16.34
C LEU A 255 -19.70 0.83 -16.24
N HIS A 256 -20.07 1.88 -16.97
CA HIS A 256 -21.47 2.27 -17.09
C HIS A 256 -22.22 1.20 -17.90
N ARG A 257 -22.99 0.37 -17.20
CA ARG A 257 -24.07 -0.40 -17.79
C ARG A 257 -25.39 0.29 -17.43
N PRO A 258 -26.31 0.49 -18.40
CA PRO A 258 -27.65 0.97 -18.12
C PRO A 258 -28.42 0.02 -17.19
#